data_AF-A0A971A4H5-F1
#
_entry.id   AF-A0A971A4H5-F1
#
_cell.length_a   1.000
_cell.length_b   1.000
_cell.length_c   1.000
_cell.angle_alpha   90.00
_cell.angle_beta   90.00
_cell.angle_gamma   90.00
#
_symmetry.space_group_name_H-M   'P 1'
#
loop_
_entity.id
_entity.type
_entity.pdbx_description
1 polymer ?
#
loop_
_entity_poly.entity_id
_entity_poly.type
_entity_poly.pdbx_seq_one_letter_code
_entity_poly.pdbx_strand_id
1 'polypeptide(L)'
;DVPDCVVAVLYNEDGKGRSWRKVLLPQTAPGRRGSLHSLRVADFNLDGRLDILAVEQEDCRDQGPMPPPRWFIWADTTGVWTEHVILDINLGGHEAWVGDVDGDGDIDIVSKTWRSGIYRDSANTGKAHADFLENRAIVKPAR
;
A
#
# COMPACT_ATOMS: atom_id res chain seq x y z
N ASP A 1 17.08 -3.62 2.41
CA ASP A 1 16.15 -2.53 2.76
C ASP A 1 16.12 -2.28 4.26
N VAL A 2 15.36 -1.28 4.70
CA VAL A 2 15.38 -0.74 6.07
C VAL A 2 14.15 -1.26 6.83
N PRO A 3 14.26 -1.71 8.09
CA PRO A 3 13.10 -2.03 8.90
C PRO A 3 12.45 -0.78 9.49
N ASP A 4 11.28 -0.98 10.09
CA ASP A 4 10.53 0.05 10.82
C ASP A 4 10.15 1.22 9.90
N CYS A 5 9.81 0.91 8.64
CA CYS A 5 9.41 1.88 7.64
C CYS A 5 8.12 2.61 8.05
N VAL A 6 8.08 3.90 7.73
CA VAL A 6 6.95 4.81 7.99
C VAL A 6 6.54 5.51 6.72
N VAL A 7 5.27 5.93 6.65
CA VAL A 7 4.76 6.83 5.60
C VAL A 7 4.53 8.20 6.23
N ALA A 8 4.82 9.27 5.47
CA ALA A 8 4.64 10.63 5.95
C ALA A 8 4.09 11.54 4.85
N VAL A 9 3.26 12.49 5.26
CA VAL A 9 2.86 13.63 4.42
C VAL A 9 3.72 14.84 4.80
N LEU A 10 4.27 15.50 3.78
CA LEU A 10 5.08 16.70 3.93
C LEU A 10 4.29 17.89 3.39
N TYR A 11 3.85 18.78 4.29
CA TYR A 11 3.12 19.98 3.94
C TYR A 11 4.10 21.13 3.66
N ASN A 12 3.99 21.73 2.47
CA ASN A 12 4.75 22.93 2.09
C ASN A 12 4.08 24.16 2.72
N GLU A 13 4.53 24.54 3.92
CA GLU A 13 3.90 25.56 4.75
C GLU A 13 4.04 26.97 4.17
N ASP A 14 5.11 27.23 3.41
CA ASP A 14 5.36 28.55 2.82
C ASP A 14 4.95 28.67 1.35
N GLY A 15 4.42 27.59 0.76
CA GLY A 15 4.04 27.51 -0.65
C GLY A 15 5.20 27.64 -1.64
N LYS A 16 6.45 27.74 -1.16
CA LYS A 16 7.67 27.94 -1.97
C LYS A 16 8.70 26.84 -1.77
N GLY A 17 8.39 25.84 -0.94
CA GLY A 17 9.22 24.68 -0.72
C GLY A 17 10.42 24.96 0.19
N ARG A 18 10.40 26.05 0.97
CA ARG A 18 11.49 26.40 1.90
C ARG A 18 11.17 26.03 3.35
N SER A 19 9.90 25.81 3.66
CA SER A 19 9.44 25.36 4.98
C SER A 19 8.49 24.18 4.83
N TRP A 20 8.72 23.14 5.64
CA TRP A 20 7.99 21.88 5.55
C TRP A 20 7.56 21.39 6.93
N ARG A 21 6.30 20.97 7.05
CA ARG A 21 5.81 20.24 8.22
C ARG A 21 5.63 18.77 7.86
N LYS A 22 6.28 17.89 8.62
CA LYS A 22 6.15 16.43 8.49
C LYS A 22 5.06 15.91 9.40
N VAL A 23 4.11 15.16 8.84
CA VAL A 23 3.12 14.38 9.59
C VAL A 23 3.35 12.91 9.27
N LEU A 24 3.68 12.12 10.29
CA LEU A 24 3.74 10.67 10.16
C LEU A 24 2.30 10.13 10.10
N LEU A 25 2.05 9.23 9.16
CA LEU A 25 0.78 8.52 9.09
C LEU A 25 0.69 7.48 10.20
N PRO A 26 -0.50 7.20 10.74
CA PRO A 26 -0.65 6.26 11.84
C PRO A 26 -0.21 4.85 11.43
N GLN A 27 0.31 4.10 12.40
CA GLN A 27 0.68 2.69 12.24
C GLN A 27 -0.06 1.88 13.29
N THR A 28 -1.28 1.46 12.97
CA THR A 28 -2.19 0.76 13.89
C THR A 28 -2.11 -0.75 13.75
N ALA A 29 -1.72 -1.26 12.58
CA ALA A 29 -1.49 -2.68 12.36
C ALA A 29 -0.33 -3.21 13.23
N PRO A 30 -0.48 -4.39 13.87
CA PRO A 30 0.55 -4.93 14.76
C PRO A 30 1.80 -5.35 14.00
N GLY A 31 2.92 -5.42 14.72
CA GLY A 31 4.20 -5.86 14.19
C GLY A 31 4.95 -4.77 13.41
N ARG A 32 6.23 -5.05 13.14
CA ARG A 32 7.14 -4.15 12.44
C ARG A 32 6.78 -4.06 10.96
N ARG A 33 7.31 -3.04 10.28
CA ARG A 33 7.20 -2.90 8.82
C ARG A 33 8.53 -2.96 8.13
N GLY A 34 8.56 -3.58 6.96
CA GLY A 34 9.75 -3.66 6.12
C GLY A 34 9.65 -2.74 4.92
N SER A 35 10.31 -3.15 3.84
CA SER A 35 10.51 -2.36 2.62
C SER A 35 9.20 -1.94 1.94
N LEU A 36 8.68 -0.76 2.29
CA LEU A 36 7.57 -0.11 1.58
C LEU A 36 8.08 0.44 0.25
N HIS A 37 7.79 -0.23 -0.85
CA HIS A 37 8.41 0.09 -2.15
C HIS A 37 7.44 0.66 -3.18
N SER A 38 6.24 0.08 -3.30
CA SER A 38 5.21 0.71 -4.14
C SER A 38 4.57 1.86 -3.37
N LEU A 39 4.42 3.02 -4.02
CA LEU A 39 3.68 4.17 -3.49
C LEU A 39 2.73 4.69 -4.58
N ARG A 40 1.43 4.75 -4.29
CA ARG A 40 0.41 5.28 -5.21
C ARG A 40 -0.60 6.13 -4.44
N VAL A 41 -1.32 6.96 -5.18
CA VAL A 41 -2.35 7.86 -4.65
C VAL A 41 -3.59 7.73 -5.54
N ALA A 42 -4.74 7.49 -4.93
CA ALA A 42 -6.04 7.43 -5.59
C ALA A 42 -7.15 7.60 -4.55
N ASP A 43 -8.37 7.87 -4.99
CA ASP A 43 -9.57 7.88 -4.15
C ASP A 43 -10.12 6.45 -4.08
N PHE A 44 -9.58 5.61 -3.20
CA PHE A 44 -9.93 4.17 -3.18
C PHE A 44 -11.30 3.91 -2.57
N ASN A 45 -11.79 4.83 -1.75
CA ASN A 45 -13.10 4.72 -1.09
C ASN A 45 -14.20 5.57 -1.77
N LEU A 46 -13.87 6.29 -2.84
CA LEU A 46 -14.75 7.20 -3.60
C LEU A 46 -15.39 8.30 -2.73
N ASP A 47 -14.69 8.79 -1.72
CA ASP A 47 -15.17 9.87 -0.84
C ASP A 47 -14.78 11.28 -1.34
N GLY A 48 -14.08 11.36 -2.47
CA GLY A 48 -13.61 12.59 -3.08
C GLY A 48 -12.26 13.07 -2.53
N ARG A 49 -11.58 12.29 -1.68
CA ARG A 49 -10.25 12.58 -1.14
C ARG A 49 -9.26 11.54 -1.64
N LEU A 50 -7.99 11.95 -1.69
CA LEU A 50 -6.94 11.08 -2.16
C LEU A 50 -6.31 10.34 -0.98
N ASP A 51 -6.27 9.03 -1.12
CA ASP A 51 -5.68 8.08 -0.19
C ASP A 51 -4.26 7.69 -0.66
N ILE A 52 -3.51 7.02 0.21
CA ILE A 52 -2.14 6.60 -0.08
C ILE A 52 -2.03 5.08 0.03
N LEU A 53 -1.58 4.42 -1.04
CA LEU A 53 -1.20 3.01 -1.04
C LEU A 53 0.29 2.86 -0.81
N ALA A 54 0.70 1.99 0.12
CA ALA A 54 2.06 1.46 0.17
C ALA A 54 2.10 -0.06 0.29
N VAL A 55 3.08 -0.70 -0.36
CA VAL A 55 3.21 -2.17 -0.41
C VAL A 55 4.57 -2.61 0.09
N GLU A 56 4.57 -3.57 1.03
CA GLU A 56 5.80 -4.26 1.44
C GLU A 56 6.28 -5.22 0.36
N GLN A 57 7.57 -5.13 0.02
CA GLN A 57 8.23 -6.14 -0.80
C GLN A 57 8.39 -7.46 -0.05
N GLU A 58 8.58 -8.55 -0.80
CA GLU A 58 8.89 -9.86 -0.21
C GLU A 58 10.22 -9.87 0.58
N ASP A 59 11.16 -8.96 0.28
CA ASP A 59 12.45 -8.85 0.97
C ASP A 59 12.39 -8.15 2.33
N CYS A 60 11.19 -7.70 2.75
CA CYS A 60 10.95 -7.31 4.13
C CYS A 60 11.40 -8.40 5.12
N ARG A 61 11.34 -9.68 4.70
CA ARG A 61 11.72 -10.86 5.48
C ARG A 61 13.22 -10.94 5.79
N ASP A 62 14.06 -10.27 5.01
CA ASP A 62 15.51 -10.27 5.22
C ASP A 62 15.92 -9.42 6.44
N GLN A 63 14.98 -8.68 7.04
CA GLN A 63 15.21 -7.71 8.13
C GLN A 63 14.97 -8.29 9.55
N GLY A 64 15.13 -9.61 9.70
CA GLY A 64 14.91 -10.34 10.95
C GLY A 64 13.47 -10.84 11.11
N PRO A 65 12.97 -11.07 12.34
CA PRO A 65 11.61 -11.55 12.54
C PRO A 65 10.63 -10.44 12.17
N MET A 66 10.13 -10.52 10.93
CA MET A 66 9.14 -9.62 10.36
C MET A 66 7.83 -10.37 10.14
N PRO A 67 6.68 -9.70 10.28
CA PRO A 67 5.45 -10.22 9.71
C PRO A 67 5.63 -10.52 8.21
N PRO A 68 4.78 -11.41 7.65
CA PRO A 68 4.60 -11.50 6.20
C PRO A 68 4.45 -10.11 5.54
N PRO A 69 4.86 -9.93 4.28
CA PRO A 69 4.64 -8.69 3.56
C PRO A 69 3.14 -8.38 3.47
N ARG A 70 2.81 -7.11 3.73
CA ARG A 70 1.47 -6.55 3.74
C ARG A 70 1.35 -5.33 2.85
N TRP A 71 0.10 -5.05 2.49
CA TRP A 71 -0.28 -3.93 1.64
C TRP A 71 -1.20 -3.03 2.46
N PHE A 72 -0.97 -1.72 2.37
CA PHE A 72 -1.60 -0.74 3.23
C PHE A 72 -2.24 0.37 2.41
N ILE A 73 -3.45 0.77 2.78
CA ILE A 73 -4.03 2.04 2.37
C ILE A 73 -4.16 2.93 3.60
N TRP A 74 -3.76 4.19 3.48
CA TRP A 74 -4.15 5.23 4.42
C TRP A 74 -5.22 6.07 3.77
N ALA A 75 -6.43 6.00 4.33
CA ALA A 75 -7.57 6.77 3.86
C ALA A 75 -7.64 8.12 4.58
N ASP A 76 -7.85 9.22 3.85
CA ASP A 76 -8.05 10.54 4.45
C ASP A 76 -9.53 10.90 4.52
N THR A 77 -10.10 10.98 5.72
CA THR A 77 -11.52 11.36 5.87
C THR A 77 -11.74 12.87 5.94
N THR A 78 -10.76 13.66 6.46
CA THR A 78 -10.80 15.14 6.57
C THR A 78 -9.49 15.70 7.18
N GLY A 79 -8.33 15.36 6.63
CA GLY A 79 -7.03 15.54 7.27
C GLY A 79 -6.74 14.57 8.43
N VAL A 80 -7.60 13.56 8.62
CA VAL A 80 -7.45 12.51 9.63
C VAL A 80 -7.25 11.20 8.88
N TRP A 81 -6.03 10.69 8.96
CA TRP A 81 -5.63 9.48 8.26
C TRP A 81 -6.02 8.24 9.06
N THR A 82 -6.59 7.25 8.39
CA THR A 82 -6.89 5.93 8.94
C THR A 82 -6.13 4.88 8.17
N GLU A 83 -5.44 3.98 8.88
CA GLU A 83 -4.72 2.88 8.24
C GLU A 83 -5.61 1.66 8.04
N HIS A 84 -5.48 1.05 6.87
CA HIS A 84 -6.10 -0.21 6.49
C HIS A 84 -5.03 -1.18 5.97
N VAL A 85 -4.98 -2.39 6.51
CA VAL A 85 -4.27 -3.52 5.89
C VAL A 85 -5.20 -4.15 4.87
N ILE A 86 -4.87 -4.02 3.60
CA ILE A 86 -5.73 -4.47 2.49
C ILE A 86 -5.33 -5.84 1.93
N LEU A 87 -4.09 -6.28 2.20
CA LEU A 87 -3.62 -7.62 1.87
C LEU A 87 -2.60 -8.09 2.92
N ASP A 88 -2.87 -9.25 3.53
CA ASP A 88 -1.98 -9.91 4.50
C ASP A 88 -2.02 -11.43 4.31
N ILE A 89 -1.58 -11.86 3.13
CA ILE A 89 -1.59 -13.28 2.73
C ILE A 89 -0.18 -13.80 2.43
N ASN A 90 0.86 -13.14 2.95
CA ASN A 90 2.26 -13.48 2.65
C ASN A 90 2.65 -13.31 1.17
N LEU A 91 2.12 -12.25 0.54
CA LEU A 91 2.35 -11.88 -0.85
C LEU A 91 2.84 -10.44 -0.91
N GLY A 92 4.07 -10.22 -1.38
CA GLY A 92 4.67 -8.88 -1.46
C GLY A 92 4.56 -8.26 -2.84
N GLY A 93 4.91 -6.99 -2.97
CA GLY A 93 4.92 -6.28 -4.25
C GLY A 93 6.04 -5.25 -4.34
N HIS A 94 6.49 -4.97 -5.55
CA HIS A 94 7.56 -3.99 -5.82
C HIS A 94 7.09 -2.83 -6.68
N GLU A 95 6.16 -3.08 -7.59
CA GLU A 95 5.57 -2.03 -8.42
C GLU A 95 4.07 -2.28 -8.54
N ALA A 96 3.28 -1.37 -7.98
CA ALA A 96 1.83 -1.35 -8.10
C ALA A 96 1.36 -0.25 -9.06
N TRP A 97 0.21 -0.43 -9.71
CA TRP A 97 -0.54 0.60 -10.43
C TRP A 97 -1.99 0.54 -9.98
N VAL A 98 -2.69 1.67 -10.13
CA VAL A 98 -4.05 1.82 -9.62
C VAL A 98 -4.93 2.46 -10.69
N GLY A 99 -6.19 2.05 -10.74
CA GLY A 99 -7.19 2.53 -11.69
C GLY A 99 -8.40 1.61 -11.73
N ASP A 100 -9.45 2.02 -12.45
CA ASP A 100 -10.61 1.18 -12.77
C ASP A 100 -10.21 0.19 -13.87
N VAL A 101 -9.75 -0.99 -13.48
CA VAL A 101 -9.11 -1.96 -14.39
C VAL A 101 -10.15 -2.85 -15.04
N ASP A 102 -11.21 -3.19 -14.31
CA ASP A 102 -12.29 -4.04 -14.81
C ASP A 102 -13.46 -3.26 -15.43
N GLY A 103 -13.49 -1.93 -15.25
CA GLY A 103 -14.48 -1.02 -15.84
C GLY A 103 -15.77 -0.90 -15.04
N ASP A 104 -15.77 -1.29 -13.78
CA ASP A 104 -16.93 -1.29 -12.92
C ASP A 104 -17.09 0.02 -12.11
N GLY A 105 -16.09 0.92 -12.16
CA GLY A 105 -16.14 2.28 -11.63
C GLY A 105 -15.63 2.46 -10.21
N ASP A 106 -14.94 1.47 -9.63
CA ASP A 106 -14.08 1.69 -8.47
C ASP A 106 -12.59 1.57 -8.83
N ILE A 107 -11.72 1.84 -7.86
CA ILE A 107 -10.26 1.85 -8.09
C ILE A 107 -9.67 0.55 -7.61
N ASP A 108 -9.13 -0.21 -8.56
CA ASP A 108 -8.38 -1.45 -8.34
C ASP A 108 -6.88 -1.22 -8.19
N ILE A 109 -6.17 -2.30 -7.86
CA ILE A 109 -4.72 -2.33 -7.77
C ILE A 109 -4.19 -3.49 -8.61
N VAL A 110 -3.25 -3.21 -9.52
CA VAL A 110 -2.40 -4.24 -10.13
C VAL A 110 -0.98 -4.14 -9.61
N SER A 111 -0.27 -5.25 -9.45
CA SER A 111 1.10 -5.25 -8.92
C SER A 111 1.96 -6.32 -9.56
N LYS A 112 3.27 -6.26 -9.32
CA LYS A 112 4.23 -7.35 -9.58
C LYS A 112 5.35 -7.36 -8.55
N THR A 113 6.03 -8.50 -8.44
CA THR A 113 7.21 -8.64 -7.58
C THR A 113 8.50 -8.16 -8.20
N TRP A 114 9.50 -7.92 -7.34
CA TRP A 114 10.88 -7.63 -7.75
C TRP A 114 11.64 -8.89 -8.16
N ARG A 115 11.62 -9.90 -7.28
CA ARG A 115 12.39 -11.14 -7.41
C ARG A 115 11.48 -12.35 -7.39
N SER A 116 12.02 -13.46 -7.87
CA SER A 116 11.43 -14.78 -7.75
C SER A 116 12.49 -15.81 -7.36
N GLY A 117 12.08 -16.88 -6.70
CA GLY A 117 12.86 -18.05 -6.34
C GLY A 117 13.48 -17.99 -4.95
N ILE A 118 13.37 -16.85 -4.27
CA ILE A 118 13.98 -16.61 -2.94
C ILE A 118 13.05 -17.07 -1.82
N TYR A 119 11.82 -16.54 -1.78
CA TYR A 119 10.87 -16.75 -0.69
C TYR A 119 9.88 -17.88 -1.02
N ARG A 120 10.33 -19.13 -0.95
CA ARG A 120 9.53 -20.32 -1.36
C ARG A 120 8.28 -20.55 -0.51
N ASP A 121 8.23 -19.97 0.67
CA ASP A 121 7.09 -19.98 1.59
C ASP A 121 6.11 -18.82 1.32
N SER A 122 6.35 -17.95 0.33
CA SER A 122 5.39 -16.92 -0.08
C SER A 122 4.08 -17.53 -0.60
N ALA A 123 3.01 -16.74 -0.63
CA ALA A 123 1.70 -17.19 -1.12
C ALA A 123 1.74 -17.72 -2.57
N ASN A 124 2.71 -17.29 -3.37
CA ASN A 124 2.94 -17.81 -4.72
C ASN A 124 4.13 -18.79 -4.81
N THR A 125 4.52 -19.44 -3.72
CA THR A 125 5.59 -20.46 -3.67
C THR A 125 6.95 -19.95 -4.19
N GLY A 126 7.23 -18.67 -3.97
CA GLY A 126 8.42 -17.98 -4.47
C GLY A 126 8.43 -17.72 -5.97
N LYS A 127 7.36 -17.97 -6.72
CA LYS A 127 7.34 -17.67 -8.17
C LYS A 127 7.08 -16.18 -8.40
N ALA A 128 7.62 -15.66 -9.49
CA ALA A 128 7.25 -14.33 -9.99
C ALA A 128 5.75 -14.28 -10.22
N HIS A 129 5.13 -13.16 -9.87
CA HIS A 129 3.70 -12.95 -10.05
C HIS A 129 3.40 -11.52 -10.46
N ALA A 130 2.25 -11.39 -11.11
CA ALA A 130 1.51 -10.14 -11.19
C ALA A 130 0.14 -10.40 -10.54
N ASP A 131 -0.30 -9.43 -9.74
CA ASP A 131 -1.55 -9.55 -8.98
C ASP A 131 -2.54 -8.50 -9.48
N PHE A 132 -3.82 -8.87 -9.40
CA PHE A 132 -4.95 -7.98 -9.57
C PHE A 132 -5.80 -8.05 -8.31
N LEU A 133 -5.92 -6.93 -7.61
CA LEU A 133 -6.75 -6.74 -6.43
C LEU A 133 -7.95 -5.88 -6.85
N GLU A 134 -9.05 -6.57 -7.08
CA GLU A 134 -10.37 -6.01 -7.32
C GLU A 134 -10.92 -5.29 -6.07
N ASN A 135 -11.37 -4.05 -6.20
CA ASN A 135 -11.91 -3.28 -5.08
C ASN A 135 -13.43 -3.41 -4.89
N ARG A 136 -13.85 -4.56 -4.35
CA ARG A 136 -15.28 -4.82 -4.08
C ARG A 136 -15.84 -4.14 -2.83
N ALA A 137 -15.10 -3.22 -2.20
CA ALA A 137 -15.56 -2.52 -1.00
C ALA A 137 -16.62 -1.46 -1.31
N ILE A 138 -16.68 -0.98 -2.55
CA ILE A 138 -17.65 0.03 -2.99
C ILE A 138 -18.97 -0.64 -3.37
N VAL A 139 -20.01 -0.38 -2.59
CA VAL A 139 -21.38 -0.83 -2.92
C VAL A 139 -22.00 0.15 -3.90
N LYS A 140 -22.17 -0.28 -5.15
CA LYS A 140 -22.82 0.50 -6.20
C LYS A 140 -24.35 0.35 -6.13
N PRO A 141 -25.12 1.41 -6.41
CA PRO A 141 -26.56 1.28 -6.59
C PRO A 141 -26.86 0.25 -7.69
N ALA A 142 -27.88 -0.59 -7.49
CA ALA A 142 -28.37 -1.45 -8.57
C ALA A 142 -28.81 -0.56 -9.74
N ARG A 143 -28.37 -0.93 -10.95
CA ARG A 143 -28.80 -0.29 -12.20
C ARG A 143 -30.28 -0.53 -12.48
#